data_AF-A0A418WLM6-F1
#
_entry.id   AF-A0A418WLM6-F1
#
_cell.length_a   1.000
_cell.length_b   1.000
_cell.length_c   1.000
_cell.angle_alpha   90.00
_cell.angle_beta   90.00
_cell.angle_gamma   90.00
#
_symmetry.space_group_name_H-M   'P 1'
#
loop_
_entity.id
_entity.type
_entity.pdbx_description
1 polymer ?
#
loop_
_entity_poly.entity_id
_entity_poly.type
_entity_poly.pdbx_seq_one_letter_code
_entity_poly.pdbx_strand_id
1 'polypeptide(L)' 'MARTNAAQKRATNVSLSAELIEEAKRLNVNISQACERGLEEQVAKTRADQWLEENREAIEYWNGYVEEHGLPLARYRRF' A
#
# COMPACT_ATOMS: atom_id res chain seq x y z
N MET A 1 -1.71 -25.48 14.37
CA MET A 1 -2.95 -25.31 13.57
C MET A 1 -3.06 -23.83 13.20
N ALA A 2 -2.69 -23.46 11.98
CA ALA A 2 -2.80 -22.08 11.53
C ALA A 2 -4.27 -21.74 11.26
N ARG A 3 -4.83 -20.77 11.97
CA ARG A 3 -6.08 -20.13 11.58
C ARG A 3 -5.74 -19.15 10.46
N THR A 4 -5.87 -19.57 9.21
CA THR A 4 -6.07 -18.65 8.11
C THR A 4 -7.39 -17.95 8.38
N ASN A 5 -7.32 -16.78 9.01
CA ASN A 5 -8.46 -15.89 9.16
C ASN A 5 -8.74 -15.36 7.75
N ALA A 6 -9.45 -16.15 6.93
CA ALA A 6 -9.98 -15.67 5.67
C ALA A 6 -10.90 -14.51 6.04
N ALA A 7 -10.40 -13.29 5.86
CA ALA A 7 -11.12 -12.08 6.20
C ALA A 7 -12.51 -12.18 5.59
N GLN A 8 -13.56 -12.00 6.42
CA GLN A 8 -14.93 -12.09 5.95
C GLN A 8 -15.14 -11.08 4.82
N LYS A 9 -15.24 -11.58 3.58
CA LYS A 9 -15.51 -10.75 2.42
C LYS A 9 -16.95 -10.26 2.52
N ARG A 10 -17.12 -8.93 2.43
CA ARG A 10 -18.44 -8.32 2.35
C ARG A 10 -18.74 -7.96 0.90
N ALA A 11 -19.86 -8.46 0.39
CA ALA A 11 -20.36 -8.05 -0.91
C ALA A 11 -20.67 -6.55 -0.87
N THR A 12 -20.06 -5.79 -1.79
CA THR A 12 -20.23 -4.35 -1.92
C THR A 12 -20.63 -4.07 -3.37
N ASN A 13 -21.74 -3.35 -3.57
CA ASN A 13 -22.13 -2.93 -4.92
C ASN A 13 -21.26 -1.76 -5.36
N VAL A 14 -20.61 -1.89 -6.51
CA VAL A 14 -19.75 -0.87 -7.11
C VAL A 14 -20.23 -0.55 -8.52
N SER A 15 -20.13 0.72 -8.91
CA SER A 15 -20.46 1.18 -10.26
C SER A 15 -19.18 1.33 -11.06
N LEU A 16 -19.09 0.61 -12.18
CA LEU A 16 -17.97 0.65 -13.13
C LEU A 16 -18.51 0.94 -14.54
N SER A 17 -17.65 1.34 -15.48
CA SER A 17 -18.06 1.54 -16.86
C SER A 17 -18.56 0.22 -17.47
N ALA A 18 -19.68 0.29 -18.18
CA ALA A 18 -20.28 -0.87 -18.83
C ALA A 18 -19.32 -1.50 -19.85
N GLU A 19 -18.59 -0.68 -20.61
CA GLU A 19 -17.61 -1.13 -21.60
C GLU A 19 -16.49 -1.96 -20.96
N LEU A 20 -15.98 -1.54 -19.80
CA LEU A 20 -14.94 -2.25 -19.08
C LEU A 20 -15.44 -3.58 -18.50
N ILE A 21 -16.68 -3.62 -18.01
CA ILE A 21 -17.31 -4.85 -17.53
C ILE A 21 -17.43 -5.85 -18.69
N GLU A 22 -17.93 -5.41 -19.84
CA GLU A 22 -18.09 -6.27 -21.00
C GLU A 22 -16.74 -6.75 -21.54
N GLU A 23 -15.73 -5.90 -21.53
CA GLU A 23 -14.35 -6.30 -21.87
C GLU A 23 -13.78 -7.31 -20.89
N ALA A 24 -13.91 -7.07 -19.59
CA ALA A 24 -13.47 -8.00 -18.56
C ALA A 24 -14.14 -9.38 -18.70
N LYS A 25 -15.45 -9.41 -19.00
CA LYS A 25 -16.17 -10.65 -19.29
C LYS A 25 -15.65 -11.36 -20.53
N ARG A 26 -15.44 -10.62 -21.64
CA ARG A 26 -14.86 -11.19 -22.89
C ARG A 26 -13.48 -11.80 -22.65
N LEU A 27 -12.68 -11.19 -21.78
CA LEU A 27 -11.34 -11.64 -21.42
C LEU A 27 -11.31 -12.65 -20.27
N ASN A 28 -12.48 -13.06 -19.75
CA ASN A 28 -12.62 -13.97 -18.61
C ASN A 28 -11.87 -13.48 -17.34
N VAL A 29 -11.84 -12.16 -17.13
CA VAL A 29 -11.24 -11.53 -15.96
C VAL A 29 -12.19 -11.63 -14.77
N ASN A 30 -11.68 -12.06 -13.62
CA ASN A 30 -12.43 -12.05 -12.37
C ASN A 30 -12.52 -10.62 -11.82
N ILE A 31 -13.63 -9.94 -12.12
CA ILE A 31 -13.87 -8.54 -11.73
C ILE A 31 -13.74 -8.35 -10.21
N SER A 32 -14.30 -9.26 -9.40
CA SER A 32 -14.25 -9.12 -7.95
C SER A 32 -12.81 -9.16 -7.42
N GLN A 33 -11.99 -10.08 -7.94
CA GLN A 33 -10.59 -10.20 -7.54
C GLN A 33 -9.76 -9.00 -8.02
N ALA A 34 -10.04 -8.51 -9.23
CA ALA A 34 -9.37 -7.32 -9.78
C ALA A 34 -9.70 -6.07 -8.95
N CYS A 35 -10.97 -5.88 -8.55
CA CYS A 35 -11.39 -4.80 -7.68
C CYS A 35 -10.75 -4.89 -6.28
N GLU A 36 -10.70 -6.09 -5.70
CA GLU A 36 -10.07 -6.31 -4.39
C GLU A 36 -8.59 -5.91 -4.42
N ARG A 37 -7.82 -6.38 -5.41
CA ARG A 37 -6.41 -6.02 -5.57
C ARG A 37 -6.21 -4.50 -5.77
N GLY A 38 -6.99 -3.90 -6.67
CA GLY A 38 -6.89 -2.46 -6.93
C GLY A 38 -7.22 -1.62 -5.69
N LEU A 39 -8.20 -2.06 -4.88
CA LEU A 39 -8.55 -1.40 -3.63
C LEU A 39 -7.45 -1.57 -2.57
N GLU A 40 -6.87 -2.76 -2.44
CA GLU A 40 -5.74 -3.01 -1.53
C GLU A 40 -4.55 -2.12 -1.85
N GLU A 41 -4.16 -2.04 -3.13
CA GLU A 41 -3.07 -1.18 -3.60
C GLU A 41 -3.34 0.29 -3.31
N GLN A 42 -4.55 0.78 -3.62
CA GLN A 42 -4.92 2.16 -3.37
C GLN A 42 -4.95 2.49 -1.88
N VAL A 43 -5.48 1.60 -1.04
CA VAL A 43 -5.51 1.78 0.42
C VAL A 43 -4.09 1.80 0.99
N ALA A 44 -3.23 0.88 0.56
CA ALA A 44 -1.84 0.83 0.99
C ALA A 44 -1.10 2.13 0.63
N LYS A 45 -1.30 2.62 -0.60
CA LYS A 45 -0.73 3.89 -1.06
C LYS A 45 -1.20 5.06 -0.20
N THR A 46 -2.52 5.22 -0.03
CA THR A 46 -3.08 6.32 0.77
C THR A 46 -2.57 6.28 2.21
N ARG A 47 -2.43 5.10 2.82
CA ARG A 47 -1.86 4.96 4.16
C ARG A 47 -0.40 5.35 4.23
N ALA A 48 0.40 4.96 3.22
CA ALA A 48 1.80 5.35 3.14
C ALA A 48 1.93 6.88 3.02
N ASP A 49 1.11 7.50 2.17
CA ASP A 49 1.08 8.95 2.00
C ASP A 49 0.69 9.68 3.30
N GLN A 50 -0.32 9.19 4.02
CA GLN A 50 -0.72 9.72 5.33
C GLN A 50 0.41 9.58 6.37
N TRP A 51 1.04 8.41 6.43
CA TRP A 51 2.14 8.18 7.35
C TRP A 51 3.32 9.11 7.06
N LEU A 52 3.67 9.31 5.79
CA LEU A 52 4.73 10.24 5.39
C LEU A 52 4.41 11.68 5.81
N GLU A 53 3.16 12.11 5.69
CA GLU A 53 2.74 13.43 6.15
C GLU A 53 2.89 13.57 7.67
N GLU A 54 2.35 12.59 8.42
CA GLU A 54 2.39 12.58 9.89
C GLU A 54 3.83 12.53 10.43
N ASN A 55 4.75 11.92 9.71
CA ASN A 55 6.13 11.72 10.15
C ASN A 55 7.12 12.68 9.47
N ARG A 56 6.63 13.64 8.67
CA ARG A 56 7.47 14.55 7.89
C ARG A 56 8.47 15.30 8.76
N GLU A 57 8.03 15.92 9.84
CA GLU A 57 8.89 16.68 10.75
C GLU A 57 9.96 15.79 11.40
N ALA A 58 9.60 14.58 11.81
CA ALA A 58 10.54 13.63 12.41
C ALA A 58 11.59 13.15 11.40
N ILE A 59 11.17 12.91 10.15
CA ILE A 59 12.06 12.54 9.05
C ILE A 59 13.02 13.70 8.73
N GLU A 60 12.52 14.93 8.60
CA GLU A 60 13.34 16.11 8.34
C GLU A 60 14.35 16.37 9.45
N TYR A 61 13.91 16.30 10.71
CA TYR A 61 14.79 16.41 11.87
C TYR A 61 15.92 15.37 11.83
N TRP A 62 15.58 14.12 11.57
CA TRP A 62 16.56 13.04 11.55
C TRP A 62 17.52 13.15 10.36
N ASN A 63 17.03 13.56 9.19
CA ASN A 63 17.86 13.83 8.02
C ASN A 63 18.88 14.94 8.33
N GLY A 64 18.45 16.04 8.95
CA GLY A 64 19.35 17.12 9.37
C GLY A 64 20.41 16.65 10.38
N TYR A 65 20.00 15.84 11.36
CA TYR A 65 20.94 15.24 12.32
C TYR A 65 22.01 14.38 11.63
N VAL A 66 21.60 13.56 10.66
CA VAL A 66 22.53 12.70 9.90
C VAL A 66 23.44 13.52 8.99
N GLU A 67 22.96 14.61 8.39
CA GLU A 67 23.79 15.53 7.61
C GLU A 67 24.86 16.20 8.47
N GLU A 68 24.51 16.63 9.68
CA GLU A 68 25.43 17.31 10.59
C GLU A 68 26.43 16.34 11.26
N HIS A 69 25.98 15.17 11.71
CA HIS A 69 26.78 14.27 12.54
C HIS A 69 27.24 12.99 11.83
N GLY A 70 26.81 12.80 10.58
CA GLY A 70 27.01 11.57 9.84
C GLY A 70 26.10 10.43 10.31
N LEU A 71 26.18 9.29 9.63
CA LEU A 71 25.37 8.12 9.96
C LEU A 71 25.78 7.54 11.32
N PRO A 72 24.83 7.43 12.28
CA PRO A 72 25.11 6.75 13.54
C PRO A 72 25.60 5.33 13.29
N LEU A 73 26.59 4.92 14.09
CA LEU A 73 27.16 3.57 14.05
C LEU A 73 27.82 3.18 12.71
N ALA A 74 28.01 4.10 11.77
CA ALA A 74 28.70 3.83 10.50
C ALA A 74 30.07 3.16 10.70
N ARG A 75 30.77 3.52 11.79
CA ARG A 75 32.05 2.92 12.21
C ARG A 75 32.02 1.41 12.48
N TYR A 76 30.84 0.80 12.63
CA TYR A 76 30.67 -0.64 12.87
C TYR A 76 30.12 -1.38 11.65
N ARG A 77 29.83 -0.69 10.54
CA ARG A 77 29.32 -1.32 9.31
C ARG A 77 30.43 -2.17 8.68
N ARG A 78 30.29 -3.49 8.72
CA ARG A 78 31.14 -4.43 7.97
C ARG A 78 30.51 -4.61 6.58
N PHE A 79 31.33 -4.43 5.54
CA PHE A 79 30.98 -4.58 4.13
C PHE A 79 30.77 -6.04 3.75
#